data_AF-A0A9W9FN99-F1
#
_entry.id   AF-A0A9W9FN99-F1
#
_cell.length_a   1.000
_cell.length_b   1.000
_cell.length_c   1.000
_cell.angle_alpha   90.00
_cell.angle_beta   90.00
_cell.angle_gamma   90.00
#
_symmetry.space_group_name_H-M   'P 1'
#
loop_
_entity.id
_entity.type
_entity.pdbx_description
1 polymer ?
#
loop_
_entity_poly.entity_id
_entity_poly.type
_entity_poly.pdbx_seq_one_letter_code
_entity_poly.pdbx_strand_id
1 'polypeptide(L)'
;MLSFSPLTNALAYAPQKPLTEIQPDDGLHSGAQSGLSVEAGLKDSNATELWSWSPPVETLQDLLGALRDMQDHYFVLWMGTWPTSIDWTAAVLGTHVVATLSSYTSSLSSDADAEQSPKPISLAAENTVNTYFSQMATFYFGENAFSLRNQAYDDMLWVVLDWLENVKFQDLHTDLHYSSPNSTSKQDWYGTQFRHSAAHRARVFYELASAGWDKSLCGGGMIWNPTLIPYKNAITNELYISASIAMYLYFPGDPIDSPFIANSQSNRTYPHNPTHLKAAVDAYAWLKKSNMTGAGGLYADGFHISGWQSSSNPGSKKCDELNKMVYTYNQGVVLSGLRGLWLGTGNQDYLRDGHELVHKVLRATGWPQTKSNKWAGLGRGGVLEEACDSHASCSQNGQTFKGILFHHLTEFCRPLRPQEERFLADGKRQPIADEEWDEVYARHLIRCRAYGPWVEHNARAALVTRDDDGKFGTWWGVPFRQSTSALEETMSSSSLPAGAVDYRNFDVTFDASIMDGVPRDFNDRGRGRTVETQSGGVAVLRALFQWQTTAALS
;
A
#
# COMPACT_ATOMS: atom_id res chain seq x y z
N MET A 1 -23.38 -6.50 -41.40
CA MET A 1 -23.81 -5.51 -40.41
C MET A 1 -24.00 -6.24 -39.10
N LEU A 2 -23.05 -6.12 -38.18
CA LEU A 2 -23.12 -6.68 -36.83
C LEU A 2 -22.95 -5.50 -35.87
N SER A 3 -24.01 -5.24 -35.12
CA SER A 3 -24.13 -4.15 -34.15
C SER A 3 -23.33 -4.50 -32.90
N PHE A 4 -22.34 -3.68 -32.57
CA PHE A 4 -21.68 -3.70 -31.26
C PHE A 4 -22.46 -2.77 -30.33
N SER A 5 -23.04 -3.31 -29.26
CA SER A 5 -23.54 -2.53 -28.14
C SER A 5 -22.40 -2.29 -27.15
N PRO A 6 -22.09 -1.04 -26.78
CA PRO A 6 -21.11 -0.76 -25.74
C PRO A 6 -21.76 -0.97 -24.37
N LEU A 7 -21.24 -1.92 -23.58
CA LEU A 7 -21.48 -2.00 -22.15
C LEU A 7 -20.69 -0.87 -21.49
N THR A 8 -21.38 0.23 -21.22
CA THR A 8 -20.91 1.33 -20.38
C THR A 8 -20.86 0.88 -18.92
N ASN A 9 -19.69 0.43 -18.45
CA ASN A 9 -19.38 0.39 -17.02
C ASN A 9 -18.84 1.76 -16.58
N ALA A 10 -19.75 2.73 -16.49
CA ALA A 10 -19.58 3.90 -15.68
C ALA A 10 -20.56 3.76 -14.52
N LEU A 11 -20.08 3.38 -13.33
CA LEU A 11 -20.84 3.58 -12.10
C LEU A 11 -20.90 5.09 -11.87
N ALA A 12 -21.88 5.74 -12.51
CA ALA A 12 -22.25 7.10 -12.24
C ALA A 12 -22.79 7.16 -10.81
N TYR A 13 -22.04 7.77 -9.90
CA TYR A 13 -22.51 8.09 -8.56
C TYR A 13 -23.76 8.98 -8.67
N ALA A 14 -24.78 8.66 -7.86
CA ALA A 14 -25.94 9.52 -7.72
C ALA A 14 -25.52 10.89 -7.14
N PRO A 15 -26.14 12.01 -7.57
CA PRO A 15 -25.82 13.34 -7.06
C PRO A 15 -26.06 13.42 -5.55
N GLN A 16 -25.03 13.85 -4.81
CA GLN A 16 -25.11 14.12 -3.37
C GLN A 16 -26.12 15.24 -3.10
N LYS A 17 -27.13 14.97 -2.25
CA LYS A 17 -28.07 15.99 -1.77
C LYS A 17 -27.40 16.85 -0.68
N PRO A 18 -27.60 18.18 -0.67
CA PRO A 18 -27.09 19.04 0.39
C PRO A 18 -27.79 18.73 1.72
N LEU A 19 -26.99 18.54 2.78
CA LEU A 19 -27.48 18.38 4.15
C LEU A 19 -27.99 19.73 4.68
N THR A 20 -29.21 19.70 5.23
CA THR A 20 -29.89 20.82 5.88
C THR A 20 -29.27 21.16 7.24
N GLU A 21 -29.26 22.44 7.57
CA GLU A 21 -28.73 23.04 8.81
C GLU A 21 -29.31 22.40 10.09
N ILE A 22 -28.43 22.10 11.06
CA ILE A 22 -28.79 21.83 12.45
C ILE A 22 -28.26 23.00 13.29
N GLN A 23 -29.17 23.69 14.00
CA GLN A 23 -28.86 24.77 14.95
C GLN A 23 -28.19 24.22 16.23
N PRO A 24 -27.39 25.07 16.93
CA PRO A 24 -26.55 24.66 18.04
C PRO A 24 -27.34 24.60 19.36
N ASP A 25 -26.97 23.67 20.24
CA ASP A 25 -27.38 23.70 21.64
C ASP A 25 -26.15 23.92 22.54
N ASP A 26 -26.31 24.88 23.44
CA ASP A 26 -25.30 25.40 24.37
C ASP A 26 -25.14 24.48 25.58
N GLY A 27 -23.90 24.21 25.99
CA GLY A 27 -23.61 23.41 27.19
C GLY A 27 -22.15 23.49 27.62
N LEU A 28 -21.89 24.32 28.63
CA LEU A 28 -20.61 24.89 29.05
C LEU A 28 -19.81 24.01 30.06
N HIS A 29 -18.47 24.08 29.96
CA HIS A 29 -17.41 23.82 30.98
C HIS A 29 -17.19 22.38 31.50
N SER A 30 -15.97 21.90 31.76
CA SER A 30 -14.78 22.54 32.34
C SER A 30 -13.49 21.76 31.98
N GLY A 31 -12.35 22.45 31.97
CA GLY A 31 -11.05 21.90 31.59
C GLY A 31 -10.31 21.17 32.70
N ALA A 32 -9.34 20.36 32.28
CA ALA A 32 -8.19 19.98 33.10
C ALA A 32 -6.98 19.75 32.18
N GLN A 33 -5.99 20.63 32.29
CA GLN A 33 -4.63 20.38 31.84
C GLN A 33 -4.00 19.31 32.73
N SER A 34 -3.35 18.32 32.13
CA SER A 34 -2.24 17.63 32.78
C SER A 34 -1.27 17.12 31.73
N GLY A 35 -0.11 17.79 31.64
CA GLY A 35 1.06 17.21 31.02
C GLY A 35 1.56 16.05 31.87
N LEU A 36 1.94 14.96 31.21
CA LEU A 36 2.74 13.89 31.81
C LEU A 36 3.60 13.26 30.72
N SER A 37 4.90 13.50 30.83
CA SER A 37 5.97 12.73 30.22
C SER A 37 5.89 11.28 30.66
N VAL A 38 5.97 10.33 29.73
CA VAL A 38 6.12 8.91 30.07
C VAL A 38 7.13 8.27 29.11
N GLU A 39 8.41 8.52 29.38
CA GLU A 39 9.47 7.52 29.18
C GLU A 39 9.45 6.60 30.40
N ALA A 40 8.60 5.56 30.40
CA ALA A 40 8.72 4.38 31.24
C ALA A 40 7.46 3.51 31.07
N GLY A 41 7.60 2.35 30.41
CA GLY A 41 6.48 1.42 30.33
C GLY A 41 6.64 0.26 29.35
N LEU A 42 7.87 -0.22 29.13
CA LEU A 42 8.14 -1.46 28.40
C LEU A 42 9.20 -2.25 29.15
N LYS A 43 8.89 -2.76 30.35
CA LYS A 43 9.60 -3.90 30.94
C LYS A 43 8.66 -4.77 31.80
N ASP A 44 8.76 -6.05 31.48
CA ASP A 44 8.54 -7.24 32.31
C ASP A 44 7.12 -7.57 32.77
N SER A 45 6.43 -8.35 31.94
CA SER A 45 5.55 -9.41 32.41
C SER A 45 6.03 -10.75 31.87
N ASN A 46 6.56 -11.59 32.77
CA ASN A 46 6.88 -12.99 32.56
C ASN A 46 5.65 -13.77 32.07
N ALA A 47 5.63 -14.10 30.78
CA ALA A 47 4.83 -15.17 30.20
C ALA A 47 5.56 -15.67 28.94
N THR A 48 6.65 -16.42 29.15
CA THR A 48 7.31 -17.19 28.09
C THR A 48 6.45 -18.40 27.72
N GLU A 49 5.38 -18.18 26.97
CA GLU A 49 5.06 -19.12 25.90
C GLU A 49 6.09 -18.82 24.80
N LEU A 50 7.02 -19.73 24.56
CA LEU A 50 7.93 -19.63 23.41
C LEU A 50 7.07 -19.72 22.15
N TRP A 51 6.79 -18.58 21.52
CA TRP A 51 6.26 -18.56 20.16
C TRP A 51 7.42 -19.00 19.26
N SER A 52 7.47 -20.28 18.90
CA SER A 52 8.43 -20.74 17.90
C SER A 52 8.01 -20.15 16.57
N TRP A 53 8.84 -19.29 16.00
CA TRP A 53 8.63 -18.76 14.66
C TRP A 53 8.50 -19.92 13.67
N SER A 54 7.55 -19.85 12.75
CA SER A 54 7.58 -20.75 11.59
C SER A 54 8.91 -20.54 10.88
N PRO A 55 9.66 -21.60 10.53
CA PRO A 55 10.95 -21.43 9.86
C PRO A 55 10.80 -20.60 8.57
N PRO A 56 11.80 -19.78 8.19
CA PRO A 56 11.75 -18.99 6.96
C PRO A 56 11.39 -19.79 5.70
N VAL A 57 11.78 -21.07 5.67
CA VAL A 57 11.47 -22.01 4.58
C VAL A 57 9.97 -22.31 4.49
N GLU A 58 9.28 -22.49 5.61
CA GLU A 58 7.83 -22.72 5.65
C GLU A 58 7.08 -21.47 5.16
N THR A 59 7.47 -20.29 5.67
CA THR A 59 6.89 -19.02 5.22
C THR A 59 7.11 -18.76 3.73
N LEU A 60 8.28 -19.14 3.19
CA LEU A 60 8.54 -19.05 1.75
C LEU A 60 7.63 -19.99 0.94
N GLN A 61 7.40 -21.21 1.43
CA GLN A 61 6.48 -22.16 0.78
C GLN A 61 5.05 -21.62 0.78
N ASP A 62 4.58 -21.07 1.90
CA ASP A 62 3.27 -20.43 1.98
C ASP A 62 3.16 -19.21 1.06
N LEU A 63 4.19 -18.36 1.01
CA LEU A 63 4.23 -17.17 0.14
C LEU A 63 4.19 -17.55 -1.35
N LEU A 64 5.04 -18.48 -1.78
CA LEU A 64 5.06 -18.94 -3.17
C LEU A 64 3.80 -19.73 -3.53
N GLY A 65 3.23 -20.47 -2.58
CA GLY A 65 1.91 -21.10 -2.72
C GLY A 65 0.82 -20.05 -2.95
N ALA A 66 0.73 -19.04 -2.08
CA ALA A 66 -0.24 -17.96 -2.21
C ALA A 66 -0.09 -17.18 -3.52
N LEU A 67 1.14 -16.90 -3.96
CA LEU A 67 1.41 -16.26 -5.24
C LEU A 67 1.00 -17.14 -6.42
N ARG A 68 1.32 -18.43 -6.38
CA ARG A 68 0.88 -19.40 -7.39
C ARG A 68 -0.64 -19.45 -7.48
N ASP A 69 -1.32 -19.62 -6.35
CA ASP A 69 -2.78 -19.73 -6.33
C ASP A 69 -3.43 -18.41 -6.82
N MET A 70 -2.80 -17.26 -6.53
CA MET A 70 -3.21 -15.96 -7.09
C MET A 70 -3.12 -15.91 -8.62
N GLN A 71 -2.02 -16.41 -9.19
CA GLN A 71 -1.83 -16.38 -10.64
C GLN A 71 -2.63 -17.48 -11.35
N ASP A 72 -2.67 -18.70 -10.82
CA ASP A 72 -3.33 -19.85 -11.44
C ASP A 72 -4.86 -19.72 -11.46
N HIS A 73 -5.45 -19.15 -10.40
CA HIS A 73 -6.91 -19.03 -10.29
C HIS A 73 -7.48 -17.70 -10.81
N TYR A 74 -6.70 -16.62 -10.77
CA TYR A 74 -7.24 -15.29 -11.05
C TYR A 74 -6.58 -14.58 -12.24
N PHE A 75 -5.34 -14.90 -12.62
CA PHE A 75 -4.67 -14.27 -13.75
C PHE A 75 -4.96 -15.02 -15.05
N VAL A 76 -5.45 -14.30 -16.06
CA VAL A 76 -5.72 -14.89 -17.38
C VAL A 76 -4.62 -14.47 -18.34
N LEU A 77 -3.67 -15.38 -18.59
CA LEU A 77 -2.46 -15.11 -19.34
C LEU A 77 -2.71 -14.46 -20.71
N TRP A 78 -3.66 -14.97 -21.50
CA TRP A 78 -3.92 -14.41 -22.84
C TRP A 78 -4.59 -13.03 -22.81
N MET A 79 -5.29 -12.69 -21.72
CA MET A 79 -5.81 -11.34 -21.49
C MET A 79 -4.74 -10.42 -20.90
N GLY A 80 -3.73 -10.99 -20.25
CA GLY A 80 -2.71 -10.25 -19.51
C GLY A 80 -3.30 -9.48 -18.34
N THR A 81 -4.26 -10.02 -17.61
CA THR A 81 -4.85 -9.31 -16.45
C THR A 81 -5.57 -10.28 -15.52
N TRP A 82 -5.97 -9.80 -14.36
CA TRP A 82 -6.93 -10.45 -13.46
C TRP A 82 -8.34 -9.95 -13.81
N PRO A 83 -9.16 -10.69 -14.59
CA PRO A 83 -10.38 -10.13 -15.18
C PRO A 83 -11.47 -9.76 -14.17
N THR A 84 -11.38 -10.29 -12.95
CA THR A 84 -12.30 -10.01 -11.84
C THR A 84 -11.90 -8.77 -11.03
N SER A 85 -10.68 -8.26 -11.20
CA SER A 85 -10.21 -7.02 -10.58
C SER A 85 -10.78 -5.79 -11.30
N ILE A 86 -10.76 -4.64 -10.63
CA ILE A 86 -10.99 -3.33 -11.26
C ILE A 86 -9.65 -2.64 -11.55
N ASP A 87 -9.67 -1.65 -12.44
CA ASP A 87 -8.46 -1.06 -13.05
C ASP A 87 -7.36 -0.69 -12.02
N TRP A 88 -7.68 0.08 -10.97
CA TRP A 88 -6.66 0.47 -9.97
C TRP A 88 -6.23 -0.69 -9.07
N THR A 89 -7.15 -1.61 -8.74
CA THR A 89 -6.78 -2.79 -7.94
C THR A 89 -5.82 -3.67 -8.73
N ALA A 90 -5.99 -3.80 -10.06
CA ALA A 90 -5.08 -4.56 -10.91
C ALA A 90 -3.62 -4.05 -10.83
N ALA A 91 -3.41 -2.73 -10.77
CA ALA A 91 -2.08 -2.13 -10.55
C ALA A 91 -1.51 -2.51 -9.16
N VAL A 92 -2.35 -2.57 -8.12
CA VAL A 92 -1.94 -3.06 -6.79
C VAL A 92 -1.59 -4.54 -6.82
N LEU A 93 -2.36 -5.36 -7.54
CA LEU A 93 -2.06 -6.79 -7.73
C LEU A 93 -0.69 -6.97 -8.42
N GLY A 94 -0.43 -6.22 -9.49
CA GLY A 94 0.87 -6.18 -10.18
C GLY A 94 2.02 -5.81 -9.24
N THR A 95 1.82 -4.75 -8.45
CA THR A 95 2.77 -4.30 -7.43
C THR A 95 3.11 -5.43 -6.45
N HIS A 96 2.10 -6.16 -5.95
CA HIS A 96 2.31 -7.24 -4.99
C HIS A 96 3.04 -8.44 -5.58
N VAL A 97 2.77 -8.81 -6.85
CA VAL A 97 3.52 -9.87 -7.55
C VAL A 97 4.99 -9.48 -7.65
N VAL A 98 5.30 -8.29 -8.18
CA VAL A 98 6.67 -7.85 -8.42
C VAL A 98 7.45 -7.59 -7.12
N ALA A 99 6.80 -7.04 -6.09
CA ALA A 99 7.41 -6.88 -4.78
C ALA A 99 7.72 -8.24 -4.13
N THR A 100 6.89 -9.26 -4.38
CA THR A 100 7.16 -10.64 -3.94
C THR A 100 8.39 -11.20 -4.65
N LEU A 101 8.54 -10.97 -5.96
CA LEU A 101 9.76 -11.34 -6.69
C LEU A 101 10.99 -10.61 -6.16
N SER A 102 10.87 -9.34 -5.78
CA SER A 102 11.97 -8.58 -5.14
C SER A 102 12.40 -9.20 -3.80
N SER A 103 11.44 -9.63 -2.99
CA SER A 103 11.73 -10.27 -1.69
C SER A 103 12.36 -11.66 -1.89
N TYR A 104 11.82 -12.44 -2.83
CA TYR A 104 12.34 -13.75 -3.19
C TYR A 104 13.76 -13.67 -3.74
N THR A 105 14.02 -12.81 -4.74
CA THR A 105 15.35 -12.71 -5.36
C THR A 105 16.42 -12.21 -4.39
N SER A 106 16.05 -11.35 -3.44
CA SER A 106 16.96 -10.88 -2.38
C SER A 106 17.37 -12.04 -1.47
N SER A 107 16.43 -12.91 -1.09
CA SER A 107 16.72 -14.08 -0.22
C SER A 107 17.63 -15.13 -0.87
N LEU A 108 17.77 -15.13 -2.20
CA LEU A 108 18.67 -16.04 -2.91
C LEU A 108 20.14 -15.56 -2.88
N SER A 109 20.35 -14.27 -2.57
CA SER A 109 21.69 -13.67 -2.51
C SER A 109 22.35 -13.76 -1.13
N SER A 110 21.58 -14.05 -0.08
CA SER A 110 22.02 -14.03 1.33
C SER A 110 22.89 -15.23 1.77
N ASP A 111 23.18 -16.18 0.89
CA ASP A 111 24.04 -17.35 1.16
C ASP A 111 25.51 -17.14 0.75
N ALA A 112 25.93 -15.90 0.51
CA ALA A 112 27.33 -15.57 0.27
C ALA A 112 28.09 -15.43 1.60
N ASP A 113 28.59 -16.55 2.12
CA ASP A 113 29.78 -16.53 2.97
C ASP A 113 30.84 -15.69 2.23
N ALA A 114 31.31 -14.61 2.86
CA ALA A 114 32.16 -13.58 2.27
C ALA A 114 33.52 -14.06 1.72
N GLU A 115 33.79 -15.37 1.75
CA GLU A 115 35.02 -16.02 1.27
C GLU A 115 34.83 -16.87 0.00
N GLN A 116 33.60 -17.09 -0.49
CA GLN A 116 33.35 -17.84 -1.73
C GLN A 116 32.69 -16.95 -2.78
N SER A 117 33.18 -17.05 -4.03
CA SER A 117 32.59 -16.39 -5.20
C SER A 117 31.06 -16.57 -5.21
N PRO A 118 30.28 -15.52 -5.58
CA PRO A 118 28.83 -15.58 -5.55
C PRO A 118 28.33 -16.82 -6.29
N LYS A 119 27.55 -17.67 -5.60
CA LYS A 119 26.95 -18.86 -6.20
C LYS A 119 25.93 -18.40 -7.25
N PRO A 120 25.95 -18.99 -8.46
CA PRO A 120 24.94 -18.67 -9.46
C PRO A 120 23.55 -19.05 -8.93
N ILE A 121 22.55 -18.22 -9.22
CA ILE A 121 21.15 -18.49 -8.93
C ILE A 121 20.76 -19.87 -9.50
N SER A 122 20.01 -20.66 -8.72
CA SER A 122 19.59 -21.98 -9.19
C SER A 122 18.61 -21.84 -10.36
N LEU A 123 18.69 -22.76 -11.33
CA LEU A 123 17.80 -22.76 -12.50
C LEU A 123 16.31 -22.81 -12.10
N ALA A 124 15.97 -23.51 -11.01
CA ALA A 124 14.60 -23.58 -10.51
C ALA A 124 14.13 -22.22 -9.99
N ALA A 125 14.96 -21.52 -9.22
CA ALA A 125 14.63 -20.20 -8.69
C ALA A 125 14.51 -19.15 -9.82
N GLU A 126 15.43 -19.19 -10.78
CA GLU A 126 15.41 -18.36 -11.97
C GLU A 126 14.14 -18.62 -12.81
N ASN A 127 13.74 -19.88 -12.98
CA ASN A 127 12.50 -20.22 -13.67
C ASN A 127 11.25 -19.68 -12.96
N THR A 128 11.20 -19.72 -11.63
CA THR A 128 10.12 -19.11 -10.84
C THR A 128 10.05 -17.60 -11.06
N VAL A 129 11.19 -16.90 -10.96
CA VAL A 129 11.27 -15.46 -11.22
C VAL A 129 10.77 -15.15 -12.63
N ASN A 130 11.24 -15.89 -13.63
CA ASN A 130 10.92 -15.65 -15.03
C ASN A 130 9.46 -15.94 -15.37
N THR A 131 8.86 -16.94 -14.74
CA THR A 131 7.45 -17.28 -14.92
C THR A 131 6.56 -16.10 -14.52
N TYR A 132 6.71 -15.61 -13.29
CA TYR A 132 5.87 -14.53 -12.78
C TYR A 132 6.22 -13.17 -13.40
N PHE A 133 7.50 -12.91 -13.68
CA PHE A 133 7.87 -11.71 -14.42
C PHE A 133 7.28 -11.69 -15.84
N SER A 134 7.23 -12.83 -16.54
CA SER A 134 6.60 -12.92 -17.87
C SER A 134 5.10 -12.62 -17.81
N GLN A 135 4.40 -13.02 -16.74
CA GLN A 135 3.02 -12.64 -16.50
C GLN A 135 2.88 -11.12 -16.30
N MET A 136 3.81 -10.48 -15.58
CA MET A 136 3.81 -9.01 -15.39
C MET A 136 4.15 -8.25 -16.69
N ALA A 137 5.06 -8.79 -17.50
CA ALA A 137 5.32 -8.27 -18.85
C ALA A 137 4.08 -8.38 -19.75
N THR A 138 3.27 -9.44 -19.58
CA THR A 138 1.98 -9.57 -20.27
C THR A 138 0.94 -8.59 -19.70
N PHE A 139 0.96 -8.36 -18.37
CA PHE A 139 0.11 -7.37 -17.71
C PHE A 139 0.29 -5.95 -18.26
N TYR A 140 1.51 -5.56 -18.63
CA TYR A 140 1.76 -4.27 -19.28
C TYR A 140 0.87 -4.01 -20.51
N PHE A 141 0.54 -5.07 -21.26
CA PHE A 141 -0.31 -4.98 -22.45
C PHE A 141 -1.80 -5.22 -22.15
N GLY A 142 -2.12 -5.97 -21.09
CA GLY A 142 -3.50 -6.23 -20.67
C GLY A 142 -4.08 -5.19 -19.70
N GLU A 143 -3.25 -4.33 -19.10
CA GLU A 143 -3.68 -3.21 -18.26
C GLU A 143 -4.56 -2.25 -19.08
N ASN A 144 -5.70 -1.85 -18.51
CA ASN A 144 -6.65 -0.92 -19.11
C ASN A 144 -6.16 0.53 -19.05
N ALA A 145 -4.94 0.76 -19.52
CA ALA A 145 -4.23 2.01 -19.38
C ALA A 145 -4.83 3.16 -20.23
N PHE A 146 -5.80 2.89 -21.10
CA PHE A 146 -6.57 3.93 -21.78
C PHE A 146 -7.69 4.47 -20.90
N SER A 147 -8.45 3.58 -20.25
CA SER A 147 -9.51 3.95 -19.29
C SER A 147 -8.92 4.71 -18.11
N LEU A 148 -7.85 4.17 -17.51
CA LEU A 148 -7.17 4.73 -16.33
C LEU A 148 -6.74 6.20 -16.49
N ARG A 149 -6.42 6.66 -17.71
CA ARG A 149 -6.06 8.07 -17.99
C ARG A 149 -7.19 9.07 -17.75
N ASN A 150 -8.42 8.58 -17.64
CA ASN A 150 -9.62 9.40 -17.44
C ASN A 150 -10.29 9.13 -16.08
N GLN A 151 -9.64 8.37 -15.20
CA GLN A 151 -10.14 8.05 -13.86
C GLN A 151 -9.66 9.08 -12.83
N ALA A 152 -9.89 8.82 -11.54
CA ALA A 152 -9.46 9.73 -10.50
C ALA A 152 -7.93 9.70 -10.35
N TYR A 153 -7.38 10.72 -9.68
CA TYR A 153 -5.93 10.87 -9.59
C TYR A 153 -5.28 9.80 -8.72
N ASP A 154 -6.00 9.21 -7.75
CA ASP A 154 -5.52 8.02 -7.02
C ASP A 154 -5.40 6.81 -7.95
N ASP A 155 -6.39 6.53 -8.81
CA ASP A 155 -6.33 5.43 -9.79
C ASP A 155 -5.07 5.53 -10.66
N MET A 156 -4.75 6.75 -11.12
CA MET A 156 -3.54 7.02 -11.91
C MET A 156 -2.25 6.82 -11.11
N LEU A 157 -2.22 7.22 -9.84
CA LEU A 157 -1.01 7.13 -9.01
C LEU A 157 -0.70 5.69 -8.57
N TRP A 158 -1.71 4.81 -8.47
CA TRP A 158 -1.48 3.37 -8.30
C TRP A 158 -0.67 2.78 -9.46
N VAL A 159 -0.99 3.18 -10.69
CA VAL A 159 -0.22 2.80 -11.89
C VAL A 159 1.22 3.29 -11.80
N VAL A 160 1.44 4.52 -11.33
CA VAL A 160 2.81 5.05 -11.15
C VAL A 160 3.62 4.17 -10.20
N LEU A 161 3.06 3.79 -9.06
CA LEU A 161 3.77 2.96 -8.07
C LEU A 161 4.04 1.54 -8.58
N ASP A 162 3.09 0.92 -9.29
CA ASP A 162 3.27 -0.42 -9.87
C ASP A 162 4.44 -0.47 -10.85
N TRP A 163 4.46 0.45 -11.81
CA TRP A 163 5.48 0.43 -12.84
C TRP A 163 6.84 0.90 -12.32
N LEU A 164 6.90 1.69 -11.24
CA LEU A 164 8.15 1.95 -10.52
C LEU A 164 8.61 0.73 -9.71
N GLU A 165 7.73 -0.09 -9.13
CA GLU A 165 8.12 -1.36 -8.49
C GLU A 165 8.70 -2.33 -9.52
N ASN A 166 8.15 -2.37 -10.74
CA ASN A 166 8.72 -3.10 -11.88
C ASN A 166 10.15 -2.65 -12.21
N VAL A 167 10.41 -1.34 -12.27
CA VAL A 167 11.77 -0.81 -12.49
C VAL A 167 12.69 -1.23 -11.35
N LYS A 168 12.26 -1.04 -10.09
CA LYS A 168 13.04 -1.40 -8.90
C LYS A 168 13.40 -2.88 -8.87
N PHE A 169 12.49 -3.76 -9.29
CA PHE A 169 12.74 -5.20 -9.34
C PHE A 169 13.75 -5.58 -10.42
N GLN A 170 13.60 -5.04 -11.64
CA GLN A 170 14.51 -5.30 -12.75
C GLN A 170 15.95 -4.85 -12.42
N ASP A 171 16.09 -3.69 -11.78
CA ASP A 171 17.39 -3.18 -11.32
C ASP A 171 17.96 -4.07 -10.20
N LEU A 172 17.15 -4.40 -9.19
CA LEU A 172 17.56 -5.26 -8.08
C LEU A 172 18.04 -6.64 -8.53
N HIS A 173 17.25 -7.32 -9.37
CA HIS A 173 17.58 -8.68 -9.82
C HIS A 173 18.86 -8.69 -10.67
N THR A 174 19.04 -7.66 -11.51
CA THR A 174 20.26 -7.49 -12.32
C THR A 174 21.48 -7.17 -11.46
N ASP A 175 21.34 -6.29 -10.47
CA ASP A 175 22.41 -5.95 -9.53
C ASP A 175 22.88 -7.18 -8.75
N LEU A 176 21.95 -8.01 -8.27
CA LEU A 176 22.27 -9.16 -7.42
C LEU A 176 22.84 -10.36 -8.18
N HIS A 177 22.34 -10.64 -9.40
CA HIS A 177 22.60 -11.94 -10.05
C HIS A 177 23.32 -11.85 -11.40
N TYR A 178 23.38 -10.67 -12.03
CA TYR A 178 23.91 -10.50 -13.40
C TYR A 178 25.06 -9.48 -13.51
N SER A 179 25.19 -8.56 -12.54
CA SER A 179 26.24 -7.56 -12.53
C SER A 179 27.55 -8.12 -11.97
N SER A 180 28.44 -8.61 -12.84
CA SER A 180 29.80 -9.02 -12.44
C SER A 180 30.82 -7.88 -12.63
N PRO A 181 31.61 -7.51 -11.60
CA PRO A 181 32.65 -6.48 -11.71
C PRO A 181 33.74 -6.80 -12.75
N ASN A 182 33.94 -8.08 -13.07
CA ASN A 182 35.07 -8.57 -13.89
C ASN A 182 34.65 -9.01 -15.30
N SER A 183 33.38 -8.87 -15.69
CA SER A 183 32.92 -9.27 -17.02
C SER A 183 33.06 -8.14 -18.04
N THR A 184 33.77 -8.39 -19.13
CA THR A 184 33.84 -7.49 -20.30
C THR A 184 32.55 -7.49 -21.13
N SER A 185 31.65 -8.45 -20.90
CA SER A 185 30.27 -8.41 -21.39
C SER A 185 29.30 -8.30 -20.21
N LYS A 186 28.75 -7.11 -19.98
CA LYS A 186 27.56 -6.96 -19.14
C LYS A 186 26.39 -7.64 -19.86
N GLN A 187 26.10 -8.89 -19.52
CA GLN A 187 24.84 -9.51 -19.90
C GLN A 187 23.84 -9.20 -18.81
N ASP A 188 23.04 -8.17 -19.03
CA ASP A 188 21.92 -7.84 -18.14
C ASP A 188 20.87 -8.95 -18.23
N TRP A 189 20.09 -9.14 -17.16
CA TRP A 189 18.96 -10.05 -17.17
C TRP A 189 17.95 -9.64 -18.25
N TYR A 190 17.39 -10.59 -19.01
CA TYR A 190 16.51 -10.27 -20.15
C TYR A 190 15.33 -9.38 -19.76
N GLY A 191 14.85 -9.48 -18.52
CA GLY A 191 13.72 -8.68 -18.05
C GLY A 191 13.97 -7.18 -18.11
N THR A 192 15.23 -6.74 -18.06
CA THR A 192 15.62 -5.32 -18.21
C THR A 192 15.21 -4.70 -19.54
N GLN A 193 14.90 -5.50 -20.58
CA GLN A 193 14.36 -4.98 -21.83
C GLN A 193 13.01 -4.27 -21.67
N PHE A 194 12.25 -4.57 -20.60
CA PHE A 194 10.95 -3.94 -20.31
C PHE A 194 11.08 -2.69 -19.43
N ARG A 195 12.30 -2.35 -18.99
CA ARG A 195 12.55 -1.27 -18.04
C ARG A 195 12.11 0.09 -18.56
N HIS A 196 12.41 0.38 -19.82
CA HIS A 196 11.99 1.62 -20.46
C HIS A 196 10.47 1.70 -20.65
N SER A 197 9.80 0.58 -20.95
CA SER A 197 8.34 0.54 -21.05
C SER A 197 7.67 0.81 -19.70
N ALA A 198 8.17 0.20 -18.63
CA ALA A 198 7.69 0.46 -17.27
C ALA A 198 7.91 1.93 -16.87
N ALA A 199 9.11 2.46 -17.09
CA ALA A 199 9.42 3.87 -16.85
C ALA A 199 8.49 4.81 -17.64
N HIS A 200 8.25 4.52 -18.92
CA HIS A 200 7.35 5.30 -19.77
C HIS A 200 5.93 5.36 -19.19
N ARG A 201 5.38 4.21 -18.77
CA ARG A 201 4.06 4.15 -18.14
C ARG A 201 4.00 4.98 -16.86
N ALA A 202 4.97 4.83 -15.98
CA ALA A 202 5.07 5.60 -14.75
C ALA A 202 5.10 7.11 -15.03
N ARG A 203 5.93 7.56 -15.99
CA ARG A 203 6.02 8.98 -16.37
C ARG A 203 4.70 9.53 -16.90
N VAL A 204 4.06 8.84 -17.87
CA VAL A 204 2.80 9.30 -18.47
C VAL A 204 1.71 9.47 -17.41
N PHE A 205 1.56 8.50 -16.52
CA PHE A 205 0.55 8.57 -15.46
C PHE A 205 0.90 9.59 -14.37
N TYR A 206 2.19 9.76 -14.03
CA TYR A 206 2.62 10.78 -13.08
C TYR A 206 2.35 12.19 -13.59
N GLU A 207 2.64 12.46 -14.87
CA GLU A 207 2.38 13.76 -15.51
C GLU A 207 0.88 14.08 -15.52
N LEU A 208 0.03 13.10 -15.85
CA LEU A 208 -1.43 13.25 -15.80
C LEU A 208 -1.93 13.50 -14.39
N ALA A 209 -1.48 12.68 -13.43
CA ALA A 209 -1.92 12.77 -12.04
C ALA A 209 -1.49 14.08 -11.38
N SER A 210 -0.26 14.54 -11.65
CA SER A 210 0.30 15.76 -11.05
C SER A 210 -0.53 17.02 -11.31
N ALA A 211 -1.41 17.02 -12.32
CA ALA A 211 -2.36 18.09 -12.57
C ALA A 211 -3.37 18.29 -11.41
N GLY A 212 -3.58 17.27 -10.56
CA GLY A 212 -4.46 17.36 -9.41
C GLY A 212 -3.90 18.16 -8.23
N TRP A 213 -2.60 18.49 -8.23
CA TRP A 213 -1.97 19.29 -7.18
C TRP A 213 -2.16 20.78 -7.44
N ASP A 214 -2.84 21.47 -6.51
CA ASP A 214 -2.97 22.93 -6.56
C ASP A 214 -3.02 23.57 -5.16
N LYS A 215 -2.88 24.89 -5.12
CA LYS A 215 -3.00 25.71 -3.90
C LYS A 215 -4.25 26.60 -3.88
N SER A 216 -5.15 26.45 -4.85
CA SER A 216 -6.37 27.25 -4.96
C SER A 216 -7.35 26.96 -3.81
N LEU A 217 -7.33 25.73 -3.30
CA LEU A 217 -8.11 25.25 -2.16
C LEU A 217 -7.17 24.62 -1.13
N CYS A 218 -7.46 24.82 0.16
CA CYS A 218 -6.70 24.26 1.28
C CYS A 218 -5.20 24.63 1.34
N GLY A 219 -4.76 25.65 0.59
CA GLY A 219 -3.35 26.08 0.54
C GLY A 219 -2.38 25.03 -0.03
N GLY A 220 -2.89 23.97 -0.66
CA GLY A 220 -2.14 22.83 -1.15
C GLY A 220 -3.01 21.57 -1.21
N GLY A 221 -2.42 20.45 -1.59
CA GLY A 221 -3.06 19.15 -1.62
C GLY A 221 -3.62 18.78 -2.99
N MET A 222 -3.62 17.49 -3.29
CA MET A 222 -4.30 16.88 -4.42
C MET A 222 -5.81 16.90 -4.20
N ILE A 223 -6.58 17.28 -5.22
CA ILE A 223 -7.99 16.86 -5.32
C ILE A 223 -8.05 15.38 -5.72
N TRP A 224 -9.10 14.68 -5.32
CA TRP A 224 -9.29 13.27 -5.67
C TRP A 224 -9.61 13.07 -7.16
N ASN A 225 -10.66 13.75 -7.63
CA ASN A 225 -11.15 13.63 -9.00
C ASN A 225 -11.47 15.03 -9.55
N PRO A 226 -11.02 15.38 -10.77
CA PRO A 226 -11.21 16.72 -11.34
C PRO A 226 -12.66 17.03 -11.75
N THR A 227 -13.53 16.02 -11.82
CA THR A 227 -14.92 16.15 -12.33
C THR A 227 -15.98 16.12 -11.22
N LEU A 228 -15.59 15.80 -9.98
CA LEU A 228 -16.50 15.72 -8.84
C LEU A 228 -16.40 16.97 -7.95
N ILE A 229 -17.30 17.07 -6.96
CA ILE A 229 -17.18 18.07 -5.90
C ILE A 229 -15.78 17.92 -5.26
N PRO A 230 -15.05 19.03 -5.04
CA PRO A 230 -13.70 18.95 -4.50
C PRO A 230 -13.66 18.16 -3.21
N TYR A 231 -12.82 17.13 -3.23
CA TYR A 231 -12.53 16.29 -2.10
C TYR A 231 -11.02 16.07 -2.06
N LYS A 232 -10.35 16.58 -1.04
CA LYS A 232 -8.91 16.35 -0.83
C LYS A 232 -8.76 15.21 0.15
N ASN A 233 -8.59 14.00 -0.37
CA ASN A 233 -8.54 12.78 0.42
C ASN A 233 -7.10 12.38 0.78
N ALA A 234 -6.97 11.55 1.80
CA ALA A 234 -5.69 11.03 2.26
C ALA A 234 -5.01 10.23 1.15
N ILE A 235 -5.74 9.27 0.58
CA ILE A 235 -5.14 8.31 -0.36
C ILE A 235 -4.48 8.98 -1.57
N THR A 236 -5.13 9.95 -2.24
CA THR A 236 -4.55 10.62 -3.41
C THR A 236 -3.31 11.42 -3.01
N ASN A 237 -3.30 12.04 -1.83
CA ASN A 237 -2.16 12.83 -1.36
C ASN A 237 -0.99 11.93 -0.90
N GLU A 238 -1.25 10.84 -0.20
CA GLU A 238 -0.26 9.85 0.20
C GLU A 238 0.39 9.18 -1.01
N LEU A 239 -0.43 8.79 -1.99
CA LEU A 239 0.04 8.27 -3.26
C LEU A 239 0.89 9.30 -4.00
N TYR A 240 0.50 10.58 -4.02
CA TYR A 240 1.29 11.62 -4.69
C TYR A 240 2.65 11.83 -4.02
N ILE A 241 2.71 11.76 -2.69
CA ILE A 241 3.97 11.81 -1.93
C ILE A 241 4.85 10.61 -2.29
N SER A 242 4.31 9.39 -2.17
CA SER A 242 5.04 8.14 -2.43
C SER A 242 5.48 8.02 -3.89
N ALA A 243 4.63 8.39 -4.84
CA ALA A 243 4.95 8.39 -6.26
C ALA A 243 5.98 9.47 -6.62
N SER A 244 5.85 10.69 -6.09
CA SER A 244 6.81 11.76 -6.36
C SER A 244 8.21 11.39 -5.86
N ILE A 245 8.33 10.84 -4.65
CA ILE A 245 9.66 10.46 -4.14
C ILE A 245 10.19 9.21 -4.84
N ALA A 246 9.33 8.27 -5.24
CA ALA A 246 9.74 7.11 -6.03
C ALA A 246 10.19 7.52 -7.44
N MET A 247 9.54 8.50 -8.08
CA MET A 247 9.99 9.11 -9.33
C MET A 247 11.36 9.78 -9.15
N TYR A 248 11.61 10.44 -8.03
CA TYR A 248 12.93 11.01 -7.76
C TYR A 248 14.01 9.94 -7.60
N LEU A 249 13.73 8.86 -6.86
CA LEU A 249 14.74 7.86 -6.49
C LEU A 249 14.98 6.78 -7.55
N TYR A 250 13.93 6.32 -8.24
CA TYR A 250 13.98 5.08 -9.05
C TYR A 250 13.65 5.28 -10.52
N PHE A 251 13.09 6.41 -10.93
CA PHE A 251 12.77 6.64 -12.34
C PHE A 251 14.06 6.76 -13.17
N PRO A 252 14.27 5.93 -14.20
CA PRO A 252 15.52 5.90 -14.94
C PRO A 252 15.69 7.00 -15.99
N GLY A 253 14.65 7.81 -16.20
CA GLY A 253 14.43 8.49 -17.46
C GLY A 253 13.62 7.65 -18.43
N ASP A 254 13.06 8.34 -19.42
CA ASP A 254 12.24 7.74 -20.45
C ASP A 254 12.71 8.18 -21.85
N PRO A 255 13.27 7.25 -22.65
CA PRO A 255 13.67 7.53 -24.03
C PRO A 255 12.50 7.42 -25.03
N ILE A 256 11.32 6.98 -24.61
CA ILE A 256 10.16 6.77 -25.48
C ILE A 256 9.36 8.07 -25.60
N ASP A 257 9.33 8.62 -26.80
CA ASP A 257 8.50 9.79 -27.11
C ASP A 257 7.01 9.43 -26.95
N SER A 258 6.25 10.30 -26.27
CA SER A 258 4.79 10.13 -26.16
C SER A 258 4.11 10.79 -27.35
N PRO A 259 3.38 10.05 -28.21
CA PRO A 259 2.65 10.63 -29.34
C PRO A 259 1.45 11.50 -28.91
N PHE A 260 1.15 11.53 -27.60
CA PHE A 260 -0.01 12.21 -27.04
C PHE A 260 0.32 13.58 -26.41
N ILE A 261 1.60 13.97 -26.39
CA ILE A 261 2.02 15.30 -25.92
C ILE A 261 2.54 16.08 -27.13
N ALA A 262 1.65 16.87 -27.74
CA ALA A 262 1.89 17.62 -28.98
C ALA A 262 2.95 18.75 -28.89
N ASN A 263 3.67 18.88 -27.76
CA ASN A 263 4.70 19.89 -27.55
C ASN A 263 5.84 19.44 -26.62
N SER A 264 6.12 18.13 -26.59
CA SER A 264 7.33 17.63 -25.93
C SER A 264 8.53 17.93 -26.81
N GLN A 265 9.14 19.12 -26.67
CA GLN A 265 10.59 19.21 -26.87
C GLN A 265 11.18 18.05 -26.06
N SER A 266 11.98 17.20 -26.70
CA SER A 266 12.57 15.99 -26.13
C SER A 266 13.55 16.33 -24.99
N ASN A 267 13.01 16.87 -23.90
CA ASN A 267 13.70 17.01 -22.65
C ASN A 267 13.80 15.62 -22.09
N ARG A 268 14.87 14.92 -22.49
CA ARG A 268 15.33 13.69 -21.87
C ARG A 268 15.16 13.85 -20.37
N THR A 269 14.23 13.10 -19.80
CA THR A 269 14.01 13.14 -18.36
C THR A 269 15.17 12.40 -17.73
N TYR A 270 15.97 13.09 -16.93
CA TYR A 270 17.11 12.50 -16.24
C TYR A 270 16.64 11.90 -14.90
N PRO A 271 17.28 10.81 -14.42
CA PRO A 271 17.12 10.36 -13.04
C PRO A 271 17.30 11.52 -12.05
N HIS A 272 16.61 11.45 -10.91
CA HIS A 272 16.74 12.43 -9.83
C HIS A 272 16.34 13.87 -10.21
N ASN A 273 15.31 14.04 -11.06
CA ASN A 273 14.77 15.38 -11.35
C ASN A 273 14.32 16.06 -10.03
N PRO A 274 14.91 17.21 -9.65
CA PRO A 274 14.64 17.86 -8.36
C PRO A 274 13.19 18.31 -8.20
N THR A 275 12.43 18.43 -9.28
CA THR A 275 11.00 18.74 -9.25
C THR A 275 10.20 17.65 -8.53
N HIS A 276 10.54 16.38 -8.72
CA HIS A 276 9.88 15.25 -8.06
C HIS A 276 10.16 15.25 -6.56
N LEU A 277 11.43 15.48 -6.15
CA LEU A 277 11.78 15.62 -4.73
C LEU A 277 11.02 16.78 -4.09
N LYS A 278 10.99 17.93 -4.76
CA LYS A 278 10.27 19.11 -4.27
C LYS A 278 8.78 18.82 -4.10
N ALA A 279 8.15 18.16 -5.08
CA ALA A 279 6.74 17.79 -5.02
C ALA A 279 6.45 16.89 -3.82
N ALA A 280 7.28 15.87 -3.57
CA ALA A 280 7.14 14.98 -2.42
C ALA A 280 7.27 15.74 -1.08
N VAL A 281 8.28 16.62 -0.95
CA VAL A 281 8.51 17.42 0.26
C VAL A 281 7.35 18.39 0.51
N ASP A 282 6.92 19.13 -0.50
CA ASP A 282 5.81 20.08 -0.40
C ASP A 282 4.50 19.36 -0.04
N ALA A 283 4.23 18.21 -0.68
CA ALA A 283 3.02 17.43 -0.45
C ALA A 283 2.97 16.83 0.96
N TYR A 284 4.07 16.27 1.45
CA TYR A 284 4.12 15.75 2.81
C TYR A 284 4.00 16.87 3.86
N ALA A 285 4.69 18.00 3.64
CA ALA A 285 4.57 19.16 4.53
C ALA A 285 3.12 19.68 4.60
N TRP A 286 2.40 19.67 3.49
CA TRP A 286 0.97 19.98 3.47
C TRP A 286 0.14 18.93 4.22
N LEU A 287 0.33 17.64 3.94
CA LEU A 287 -0.43 16.57 4.59
C LEU A 287 -0.28 16.64 6.12
N LYS A 288 0.96 16.78 6.61
CA LYS A 288 1.27 16.91 8.05
C LYS A 288 0.60 18.14 8.69
N LYS A 289 0.46 19.25 7.96
CA LYS A 289 -0.18 20.49 8.43
C LYS A 289 -1.70 20.50 8.27
N SER A 290 -2.25 19.67 7.38
CA SER A 290 -3.67 19.68 7.02
C SER A 290 -4.60 19.28 8.16
N ASN A 291 -4.08 18.63 9.22
CA ASN A 291 -4.85 17.99 10.28
C ASN A 291 -5.83 16.92 9.76
N MET A 292 -5.49 16.21 8.68
CA MET A 292 -6.27 15.09 8.12
C MET A 292 -6.20 13.82 8.98
N THR A 293 -6.39 13.97 10.29
CA THR A 293 -6.32 12.87 11.25
C THR A 293 -7.58 12.81 12.10
N GLY A 294 -8.07 11.60 12.36
CA GLY A 294 -9.24 11.32 13.17
C GLY A 294 -8.91 10.67 14.52
N ALA A 295 -9.75 9.71 14.92
CA ALA A 295 -9.62 8.99 16.18
C ALA A 295 -8.24 8.30 16.30
N GLY A 296 -7.62 8.39 17.48
CA GLY A 296 -6.30 7.78 17.73
C GLY A 296 -5.14 8.43 16.97
N GLY A 297 -5.37 9.56 16.28
CA GLY A 297 -4.36 10.22 15.44
C GLY A 297 -4.08 9.48 14.14
N LEU A 298 -4.96 8.56 13.72
CA LEU A 298 -4.94 7.87 12.44
C LEU A 298 -5.37 8.82 11.31
N TYR A 299 -4.89 8.60 10.10
CA TYR A 299 -5.35 9.36 8.94
C TYR A 299 -6.83 9.08 8.68
N ALA A 300 -7.59 10.15 8.61
CA ALA A 300 -8.99 10.14 8.22
C ALA A 300 -9.10 10.15 6.68
N ASP A 301 -10.29 9.97 6.13
CA ASP A 301 -10.45 9.77 4.69
C ASP A 301 -10.17 11.04 3.88
N GLY A 302 -10.58 12.22 4.35
CA GLY A 302 -10.37 13.44 3.59
C GLY A 302 -11.21 14.62 4.00
N PHE A 303 -11.07 15.71 3.25
CA PHE A 303 -11.82 16.95 3.45
C PHE A 303 -12.69 17.31 2.26
N HIS A 304 -13.96 17.62 2.55
CA HIS A 304 -14.75 18.55 1.75
C HIS A 304 -14.49 20.00 2.19
N ILE A 305 -15.10 20.94 1.46
CA ILE A 305 -14.93 22.38 1.66
C ILE A 305 -16.27 22.97 2.04
N SER A 306 -16.35 23.55 3.24
CA SER A 306 -17.60 24.08 3.75
C SER A 306 -18.19 25.17 2.87
N GLY A 307 -19.50 25.06 2.60
CA GLY A 307 -20.23 25.98 1.75
C GLY A 307 -19.84 25.95 0.27
N TRP A 308 -19.16 24.89 -0.21
CA TRP A 308 -18.86 24.74 -1.63
C TRP A 308 -20.13 24.72 -2.48
N GLN A 309 -20.17 25.56 -3.52
CA GLN A 309 -21.26 25.56 -4.52
C GLN A 309 -20.72 25.39 -5.94
N SER A 310 -19.65 26.12 -6.28
CA SER A 310 -19.02 26.07 -7.61
C SER A 310 -17.61 26.65 -7.55
N SER A 311 -16.84 26.51 -8.64
CA SER A 311 -15.53 27.18 -8.77
C SER A 311 -15.61 28.70 -8.72
N SER A 312 -16.75 29.30 -9.07
CA SER A 312 -17.00 30.74 -8.92
C SER A 312 -17.46 31.14 -7.52
N ASN A 313 -17.98 30.20 -6.73
CA ASN A 313 -18.32 30.40 -5.32
C ASN A 313 -17.67 29.34 -4.40
N PRO A 314 -16.40 29.57 -3.99
CA PRO A 314 -15.54 28.76 -3.14
C PRO A 314 -16.07 27.94 -1.99
N GLY A 315 -17.12 28.47 -1.35
CA GLY A 315 -17.26 28.34 0.08
C GLY A 315 -16.03 28.90 0.83
N SER A 316 -15.65 28.24 1.93
CA SER A 316 -14.56 28.65 2.81
C SER A 316 -13.16 28.60 2.17
N LYS A 317 -13.01 27.79 1.11
CA LYS A 317 -11.71 27.40 0.50
C LYS A 317 -10.74 26.71 1.48
N LYS A 318 -11.21 26.31 2.66
CA LYS A 318 -10.43 25.60 3.68
C LYS A 318 -10.81 24.13 3.66
N CYS A 319 -9.88 23.28 4.07
CA CYS A 319 -10.13 21.86 4.31
C CYS A 319 -10.72 21.74 5.73
N ASP A 320 -12.04 21.96 5.84
CA ASP A 320 -12.72 22.14 7.13
C ASP A 320 -13.88 21.15 7.38
N GLU A 321 -14.31 20.40 6.36
CA GLU A 321 -15.28 19.32 6.51
C GLU A 321 -14.60 17.95 6.44
N LEU A 322 -14.07 17.49 7.57
CA LEU A 322 -13.36 16.22 7.66
C LEU A 322 -14.34 15.03 7.66
N ASN A 323 -14.21 14.14 6.68
CA ASN A 323 -14.75 12.79 6.79
C ASN A 323 -13.83 11.94 7.67
N LYS A 324 -14.31 11.60 8.87
CA LYS A 324 -13.53 10.88 9.89
C LYS A 324 -13.39 9.38 9.62
N MET A 325 -13.85 8.88 8.48
CA MET A 325 -13.68 7.47 8.12
C MET A 325 -12.20 7.09 8.13
N VAL A 326 -11.88 5.90 8.62
CA VAL A 326 -10.51 5.38 8.71
C VAL A 326 -10.45 4.07 7.96
N TYR A 327 -9.50 3.97 7.04
CA TYR A 327 -9.21 2.77 6.25
C TYR A 327 -7.77 2.35 6.48
N THR A 328 -7.47 1.05 6.42
CA THR A 328 -6.11 0.56 6.70
C THR A 328 -5.08 1.08 5.70
N TYR A 329 -5.44 1.19 4.41
CA TYR A 329 -4.51 1.66 3.36
C TYR A 329 -4.01 3.12 3.54
N ASN A 330 -4.84 4.02 4.08
CA ASN A 330 -4.46 5.40 4.44
C ASN A 330 -3.47 5.46 5.62
N GLN A 331 -3.18 4.31 6.25
CA GLN A 331 -2.13 4.23 7.27
C GLN A 331 -0.84 3.59 6.74
N GLY A 332 -0.89 3.08 5.51
CA GLY A 332 0.19 2.32 4.88
C GLY A 332 0.93 3.12 3.84
N VAL A 333 0.23 3.69 2.85
CA VAL A 333 0.84 4.23 1.62
C VAL A 333 1.94 5.24 1.90
N VAL A 334 1.71 6.14 2.86
CA VAL A 334 2.69 7.18 3.21
C VAL A 334 3.99 6.62 3.81
N LEU A 335 4.00 5.39 4.36
CA LEU A 335 5.18 4.81 5.00
C LEU A 335 6.35 4.65 4.01
N SER A 336 6.10 4.09 2.82
CA SER A 336 7.16 3.99 1.80
C SER A 336 7.61 5.37 1.30
N GLY A 337 6.68 6.33 1.22
CA GLY A 337 6.97 7.72 0.89
C GLY A 337 7.87 8.39 1.93
N LEU A 338 7.63 8.15 3.22
CA LEU A 338 8.44 8.66 4.33
C LEU A 338 9.87 8.09 4.32
N ARG A 339 10.03 6.78 4.10
CA ARG A 339 11.36 6.19 3.89
C ARG A 339 12.05 6.82 2.68
N GLY A 340 11.32 7.00 1.58
CA GLY A 340 11.83 7.68 0.39
C GLY A 340 12.27 9.12 0.68
N LEU A 341 11.50 9.87 1.48
CA LEU A 341 11.81 11.26 1.80
C LEU A 341 13.08 11.34 2.67
N TRP A 342 13.25 10.42 3.62
CA TRP A 342 14.53 10.26 4.32
C TRP A 342 15.66 9.90 3.35
N LEU A 343 15.46 8.96 2.42
CA LEU A 343 16.43 8.64 1.37
C LEU A 343 16.74 9.83 0.46
N GLY A 344 15.79 10.73 0.19
CA GLY A 344 16.02 11.90 -0.67
C GLY A 344 16.69 13.08 0.04
N THR A 345 16.41 13.28 1.32
CA THR A 345 16.74 14.54 2.03
C THR A 345 17.70 14.40 3.21
N GLY A 346 17.81 13.20 3.80
CA GLY A 346 18.58 12.93 5.01
C GLY A 346 17.84 13.28 6.30
N ASN A 347 16.65 13.88 6.22
CA ASN A 347 15.91 14.29 7.40
C ASN A 347 15.30 13.09 8.13
N GLN A 348 15.77 12.83 9.35
CA GLN A 348 15.34 11.70 10.19
C GLN A 348 13.89 11.81 10.68
N ASP A 349 13.31 13.01 10.64
CA ASP A 349 11.93 13.26 11.05
C ASP A 349 10.95 12.40 10.27
N TYR A 350 11.21 12.14 8.99
CA TYR A 350 10.37 11.30 8.15
C TYR A 350 10.29 9.86 8.66
N LEU A 351 11.42 9.28 9.10
CA LEU A 351 11.42 7.95 9.70
C LEU A 351 10.69 7.95 11.05
N ARG A 352 10.90 9.00 11.87
CA ARG A 352 10.20 9.15 13.16
C ARG A 352 8.69 9.22 12.98
N ASP A 353 8.22 10.03 12.04
CA ASP A 353 6.80 10.16 11.71
C ASP A 353 6.22 8.80 11.24
N GLY A 354 6.98 8.03 10.46
CA GLY A 354 6.58 6.69 10.03
C GLY A 354 6.44 5.70 11.19
N HIS A 355 7.40 5.67 12.12
CA HIS A 355 7.29 4.84 13.31
C HIS A 355 6.13 5.25 14.23
N GLU A 356 5.85 6.55 14.36
CA GLU A 356 4.69 7.03 15.12
C GLU A 356 3.37 6.53 14.52
N LEU A 357 3.24 6.56 13.19
CA LEU A 357 2.08 6.03 12.49
C LEU A 357 1.91 4.51 12.72
N VAL A 358 2.99 3.73 12.57
CA VAL A 358 2.95 2.28 12.81
C VAL A 358 2.49 1.98 14.25
N HIS A 359 3.00 2.70 15.26
CA HIS A 359 2.53 2.53 16.65
C HIS A 359 1.05 2.87 16.84
N LYS A 360 0.49 3.83 16.09
CA LYS A 360 -0.95 4.12 16.11
C LYS A 360 -1.74 2.97 15.49
N VAL A 361 -1.28 2.40 14.38
CA VAL A 361 -1.89 1.23 13.74
C VAL A 361 -1.89 0.03 14.68
N LEU A 362 -0.75 -0.32 15.29
CA LEU A 362 -0.67 -1.43 16.25
C LEU A 362 -1.72 -1.27 17.36
N ARG A 363 -1.80 -0.10 17.99
CA ARG A 363 -2.81 0.19 19.01
C ARG A 363 -4.25 0.08 18.49
N ALA A 364 -4.50 0.55 17.26
CA ALA A 364 -5.80 0.50 16.62
C ALA A 364 -6.25 -0.90 16.20
N THR A 365 -5.32 -1.87 16.15
CA THR A 365 -5.67 -3.30 16.02
C THR A 365 -5.98 -3.97 17.36
N GLY A 366 -5.73 -3.29 18.50
CA GLY A 366 -5.82 -3.89 19.83
C GLY A 366 -4.58 -4.70 20.24
N TRP A 367 -3.44 -4.48 19.59
CA TRP A 367 -2.17 -5.11 19.96
C TRP A 367 -1.61 -4.51 21.27
N PRO A 368 -1.03 -5.32 22.17
CA PRO A 368 -0.77 -6.77 22.09
C PRO A 368 -1.85 -7.66 22.73
N GLN A 369 -3.07 -7.19 22.96
CA GLN A 369 -4.11 -7.96 23.66
C GLN A 369 -4.78 -9.02 22.76
N THR A 370 -4.05 -10.08 22.40
CA THR A 370 -4.44 -11.07 21.39
C THR A 370 -5.70 -11.89 21.66
N LYS A 371 -6.21 -11.86 22.89
CA LYS A 371 -7.45 -12.55 23.30
C LYS A 371 -8.69 -11.65 23.24
N SER A 372 -8.53 -10.36 22.93
CA SER A 372 -9.64 -9.40 22.91
C SER A 372 -10.42 -9.47 21.59
N ASN A 373 -11.74 -9.63 21.66
CA ASN A 373 -12.65 -9.48 20.53
C ASN A 373 -13.24 -8.04 20.42
N LYS A 374 -12.79 -7.11 21.27
CA LYS A 374 -13.28 -5.73 21.25
C LYS A 374 -12.70 -4.97 20.08
N TRP A 375 -13.57 -4.31 19.30
CA TRP A 375 -13.18 -3.40 18.22
C TRP A 375 -12.28 -2.27 18.74
N ALA A 376 -11.10 -2.13 18.12
CA ALA A 376 -10.10 -1.12 18.47
C ALA A 376 -9.95 0.00 17.40
N GLY A 377 -10.74 -0.06 16.32
CA GLY A 377 -10.79 0.96 15.27
C GLY A 377 -10.24 0.50 13.92
N LEU A 378 -9.23 -0.39 13.92
CA LEU A 378 -8.65 -1.04 12.73
C LEU A 378 -8.41 -2.54 12.95
N GLY A 379 -9.16 -3.15 13.87
CA GLY A 379 -8.93 -4.53 14.24
C GLY A 379 -9.41 -4.91 15.62
N ARG A 380 -9.14 -6.17 15.95
CA ARG A 380 -9.42 -6.82 17.23
C ARG A 380 -8.28 -7.78 17.54
N GLY A 381 -7.88 -7.88 18.80
CA GLY A 381 -6.88 -8.86 19.21
C GLY A 381 -5.52 -8.70 18.52
N GLY A 382 -5.20 -7.54 17.95
CA GLY A 382 -3.99 -7.35 17.16
C GLY A 382 -4.10 -7.80 15.70
N VAL A 383 -5.22 -8.38 15.28
CA VAL A 383 -5.50 -8.71 13.87
C VAL A 383 -6.08 -7.48 13.18
N LEU A 384 -5.46 -7.10 12.06
CA LEU A 384 -5.88 -6.00 11.22
C LEU A 384 -7.21 -6.34 10.52
N GLU A 385 -8.18 -5.43 10.59
CA GLU A 385 -9.49 -5.59 9.97
C GLU A 385 -9.96 -4.27 9.36
N GLU A 386 -10.73 -4.36 8.29
CA GLU A 386 -11.60 -3.27 7.85
C GLU A 386 -12.89 -3.28 8.66
N ALA A 387 -13.49 -2.10 8.90
CA ALA A 387 -14.75 -2.03 9.64
C ALA A 387 -15.88 -2.83 8.96
N CYS A 388 -15.81 -3.04 7.64
CA CYS A 388 -16.76 -3.84 6.87
C CYS A 388 -16.55 -5.36 6.98
N ASP A 389 -15.41 -5.85 7.49
CA ASP A 389 -15.06 -7.29 7.48
C ASP A 389 -16.08 -8.10 8.31
N SER A 390 -16.36 -7.66 9.54
CA SER A 390 -17.30 -8.37 10.44
C SER A 390 -18.77 -8.32 9.97
N HIS A 391 -19.09 -7.36 9.09
CA HIS A 391 -20.40 -7.20 8.45
C HIS A 391 -20.51 -7.95 7.12
N ALA A 392 -19.39 -8.44 6.58
CA ALA A 392 -19.30 -8.97 5.22
C ALA A 392 -19.83 -8.00 4.13
N SER A 393 -19.67 -6.69 4.37
CA SER A 393 -20.14 -5.63 3.48
C SER A 393 -19.00 -4.93 2.73
N CYS A 394 -17.78 -5.47 2.80
CA CYS A 394 -16.65 -4.88 2.10
C CYS A 394 -16.88 -4.90 0.59
N SER A 395 -16.71 -3.73 -0.03
CA SER A 395 -16.61 -3.64 -1.47
C SER A 395 -15.29 -4.25 -1.95
N GLN A 396 -15.14 -4.32 -3.27
CA GLN A 396 -13.88 -4.71 -3.90
C GLN A 396 -12.70 -3.83 -3.45
N ASN A 397 -12.95 -2.53 -3.22
CA ASN A 397 -11.94 -1.63 -2.69
C ASN A 397 -11.54 -2.06 -1.28
N GLY A 398 -12.52 -2.24 -0.39
CA GLY A 398 -12.31 -2.63 1.01
C GLY A 398 -11.47 -3.91 1.16
N GLN A 399 -11.72 -4.92 0.33
CA GLN A 399 -10.96 -6.18 0.36
C GLN A 399 -9.47 -6.00 0.00
N THR A 400 -9.10 -4.93 -0.71
CA THR A 400 -7.71 -4.67 -1.14
C THR A 400 -6.87 -3.99 -0.05
N PHE A 401 -7.50 -3.23 0.86
CA PHE A 401 -6.81 -2.24 1.69
C PHE A 401 -5.76 -2.81 2.65
N LYS A 402 -6.05 -3.95 3.29
CA LYS A 402 -5.11 -4.57 4.24
C LYS A 402 -3.79 -4.96 3.59
N GLY A 403 -3.85 -5.50 2.36
CA GLY A 403 -2.66 -5.89 1.61
C GLY A 403 -1.75 -4.70 1.30
N ILE A 404 -2.34 -3.56 0.93
CA ILE A 404 -1.62 -2.30 0.68
C ILE A 404 -0.84 -1.89 1.93
N LEU A 405 -1.47 -1.93 3.11
CA LEU A 405 -0.78 -1.59 4.36
C LEU A 405 0.47 -2.45 4.58
N PHE A 406 0.35 -3.77 4.46
CA PHE A 406 1.50 -4.67 4.63
C PHE A 406 2.56 -4.48 3.54
N HIS A 407 2.18 -4.18 2.30
CA HIS A 407 3.13 -3.87 1.24
C HIS A 407 3.98 -2.64 1.59
N HIS A 408 3.36 -1.54 1.99
CA HIS A 408 4.08 -0.31 2.30
C HIS A 408 4.83 -0.36 3.63
N LEU A 409 4.33 -1.10 4.63
CA LEU A 409 5.08 -1.40 5.86
C LEU A 409 6.35 -2.21 5.56
N THR A 410 6.25 -3.19 4.66
CA THR A 410 7.42 -3.96 4.21
C THR A 410 8.42 -3.07 3.49
N GLU A 411 7.96 -2.19 2.59
CA GLU A 411 8.85 -1.23 1.93
C GLU A 411 9.48 -0.22 2.90
N PHE A 412 8.76 0.16 3.96
CA PHE A 412 9.30 1.02 5.02
C PHE A 412 10.42 0.34 5.81
N CYS A 413 10.33 -0.96 6.06
CA CYS A 413 11.23 -1.67 6.96
C CYS A 413 12.28 -2.58 6.30
N ARG A 414 12.18 -2.87 5.00
CA ARG A 414 13.15 -3.72 4.31
C ARG A 414 14.56 -3.11 4.33
N PRO A 415 15.64 -3.90 4.17
CA PRO A 415 17.00 -3.40 3.97
C PRO A 415 17.14 -2.42 2.79
N LEU A 416 18.24 -1.67 2.80
CA LEU A 416 18.65 -0.91 1.63
C LEU A 416 18.96 -1.88 0.48
N ARG A 417 18.51 -1.52 -0.72
CA ARG A 417 18.90 -2.20 -1.97
C ARG A 417 20.23 -1.60 -2.48
N PRO A 418 21.02 -2.32 -3.30
CA PRO A 418 22.31 -1.82 -3.81
C PRO A 418 22.23 -0.45 -4.52
N GLN A 419 21.13 -0.16 -5.22
CA GLN A 419 20.89 1.15 -5.82
C GLN A 419 20.73 2.26 -4.76
N GLU A 420 20.06 1.98 -3.65
CA GLU A 420 19.83 2.95 -2.56
C GLU A 420 21.12 3.21 -1.79
N GLU A 421 21.95 2.19 -1.55
CA GLU A 421 23.28 2.33 -0.95
C GLU A 421 24.20 3.20 -1.82
N ARG A 422 24.22 2.94 -3.14
CA ARG A 422 24.95 3.78 -4.11
C ARG A 422 24.46 5.22 -4.09
N PHE A 423 23.15 5.41 -4.01
CA PHE A 423 22.54 6.74 -3.92
C PHE A 423 22.96 7.48 -2.65
N LEU A 424 22.95 6.79 -1.49
CA LEU A 424 23.36 7.37 -0.21
C LEU A 424 24.86 7.66 -0.13
N ALA A 425 25.69 6.87 -0.80
CA ALA A 425 27.14 7.06 -0.88
C ALA A 425 27.57 8.20 -1.83
N ASP A 426 26.68 8.71 -2.69
CA ASP A 426 27.01 9.85 -3.57
C ASP A 426 27.05 11.16 -2.78
N GLY A 427 28.27 11.68 -2.57
CA GLY A 427 28.55 12.91 -1.83
C GLY A 427 28.00 14.21 -2.45
N LYS A 428 27.28 14.16 -3.58
CA LYS A 428 26.58 15.33 -4.17
C LYS A 428 25.23 15.64 -3.55
N ARG A 429 24.81 14.89 -2.53
CA ARG A 429 23.57 15.14 -1.80
C ARG A 429 23.59 16.53 -1.14
N GLN A 430 22.53 17.30 -1.30
CA GLN A 430 22.34 18.53 -0.53
C GLN A 430 22.19 18.13 0.96
N PRO A 431 23.05 18.60 1.87
CA PRO A 431 23.14 18.02 3.20
C PRO A 431 22.15 18.68 4.17
N ILE A 432 21.44 17.86 4.97
CA ILE A 432 20.92 18.25 6.28
C ILE A 432 20.95 17.04 7.23
N ALA A 433 22.10 16.40 7.41
CA ALA A 433 22.25 15.42 8.49
C ALA A 433 23.51 15.72 9.29
N ASP A 434 23.33 15.93 10.59
CA ASP A 434 24.42 16.08 11.57
C ASP A 434 25.05 14.72 11.93
N GLU A 435 24.47 13.61 11.43
CA GLU A 435 24.80 12.23 11.77
C GLU A 435 24.89 11.37 10.51
N GLU A 436 25.77 10.36 10.54
CA GLU A 436 25.98 9.43 9.44
C GLU A 436 24.71 8.61 9.15
N TRP A 437 24.40 8.42 7.87
CA TRP A 437 23.11 7.85 7.45
C TRP A 437 22.96 6.37 7.86
N ASP A 438 24.06 5.66 8.04
CA ASP A 438 24.10 4.24 8.41
C ASP A 438 23.66 4.03 9.87
N GLU A 439 24.11 4.88 10.80
CA GLU A 439 23.68 4.86 12.20
C GLU A 439 22.18 5.17 12.34
N VAL A 440 21.69 6.15 11.58
CA VAL A 440 20.26 6.49 11.52
C VAL A 440 19.45 5.29 11.03
N TYR A 441 19.91 4.66 9.95
CA TYR A 441 19.21 3.53 9.35
C TYR A 441 19.23 2.29 10.25
N ALA A 442 20.35 2.03 10.92
CA ALA A 442 20.45 0.94 11.88
C ALA A 442 19.41 1.08 13.01
N ARG A 443 19.21 2.28 13.56
CA ARG A 443 18.15 2.54 14.55
C ARG A 443 16.75 2.35 14.00
N HIS A 444 16.52 2.77 12.76
CA HIS A 444 15.25 2.54 12.07
C HIS A 444 14.96 1.04 11.94
N LEU A 445 15.94 0.22 11.55
CA LEU A 445 15.79 -1.24 11.46
C LEU A 445 15.56 -1.90 12.83
N ILE A 446 16.22 -1.43 13.90
CA ILE A 446 15.95 -1.91 15.27
C ILE A 446 14.48 -1.69 15.67
N ARG A 447 13.91 -0.54 15.31
CA ARG A 447 12.48 -0.26 15.56
C ARG A 447 11.58 -1.12 14.69
N CYS A 448 11.93 -1.33 13.42
CA CYS A 448 11.19 -2.21 12.52
C CYS A 448 11.18 -3.66 13.01
N ARG A 449 12.30 -4.16 13.55
CA ARG A 449 12.38 -5.50 14.18
C ARG A 449 11.30 -5.70 15.25
N ALA A 450 11.02 -4.68 16.06
CA ALA A 450 10.02 -4.75 17.12
C ALA A 450 8.58 -4.99 16.61
N TYR A 451 8.31 -4.79 15.32
CA TYR A 451 7.01 -5.06 14.71
C TYR A 451 6.84 -6.53 14.29
N GLY A 452 7.91 -7.32 14.28
CA GLY A 452 7.93 -8.71 13.81
C GLY A 452 6.84 -9.59 14.42
N PRO A 453 6.66 -9.61 15.75
CA PRO A 453 5.59 -10.40 16.38
C PRO A 453 4.17 -10.03 15.92
N TRP A 454 3.91 -8.75 15.62
CA TRP A 454 2.61 -8.30 15.11
C TRP A 454 2.42 -8.68 13.64
N VAL A 455 3.48 -8.61 12.82
CA VAL A 455 3.49 -9.08 11.43
C VAL A 455 3.22 -10.59 11.37
N GLU A 456 3.91 -11.37 12.21
CA GLU A 456 3.70 -12.82 12.30
C GLU A 456 2.28 -13.16 12.75
N HIS A 457 1.76 -12.45 13.74
CA HIS A 457 0.39 -12.64 14.22
C HIS A 457 -0.64 -12.45 13.11
N ASN A 458 -0.50 -11.39 12.30
CA ASN A 458 -1.39 -11.11 11.17
C ASN A 458 -1.20 -12.11 10.02
N ALA A 459 0.03 -12.54 9.72
CA ALA A 459 0.28 -13.56 8.71
C ALA A 459 -0.38 -14.90 9.08
N ARG A 460 -0.26 -15.32 10.35
CA ARG A 460 -0.95 -16.52 10.86
C ARG A 460 -2.47 -16.37 10.81
N ALA A 461 -3.00 -15.22 11.19
CA ALA A 461 -4.43 -14.93 11.10
C ALA A 461 -4.93 -15.01 9.65
N ALA A 462 -4.17 -14.50 8.69
CA ALA A 462 -4.51 -14.64 7.27
C ALA A 462 -4.47 -16.10 6.80
N LEU A 463 -3.41 -16.86 7.16
CA LEU A 463 -3.20 -18.24 6.73
C LEU A 463 -4.34 -19.18 7.12
N VAL A 464 -4.93 -18.99 8.31
CA VAL A 464 -6.03 -19.82 8.80
C VAL A 464 -7.36 -19.54 8.10
N THR A 465 -7.45 -18.49 7.28
CA THR A 465 -8.64 -18.23 6.45
C THR A 465 -8.64 -18.97 5.13
N ARG A 466 -7.54 -19.65 4.76
CA ARG A 466 -7.47 -20.38 3.50
C ARG A 466 -8.52 -21.48 3.45
N ASP A 467 -9.25 -21.55 2.33
CA ASP A 467 -10.12 -22.68 2.04
C ASP A 467 -9.33 -23.90 1.53
N ASP A 468 -10.04 -24.96 1.15
CA ASP A 468 -9.43 -26.19 0.62
C ASP A 468 -8.69 -25.96 -0.72
N ASP A 469 -8.96 -24.85 -1.43
CA ASP A 469 -8.28 -24.43 -2.66
C ASP A 469 -7.09 -23.47 -2.39
N GLY A 470 -6.80 -23.15 -1.13
CA GLY A 470 -5.74 -22.21 -0.76
C GLY A 470 -6.13 -20.72 -0.83
N LYS A 471 -7.41 -20.39 -1.09
CA LYS A 471 -7.87 -19.01 -1.28
C LYS A 471 -8.09 -18.29 0.04
N PHE A 472 -7.51 -17.11 0.19
CA PHE A 472 -7.59 -16.32 1.42
C PHE A 472 -8.93 -15.61 1.59
N GLY A 473 -9.42 -15.56 2.83
CA GLY A 473 -10.56 -14.76 3.24
C GLY A 473 -10.21 -13.32 3.61
N THR A 474 -11.21 -12.43 3.64
CA THR A 474 -11.02 -11.02 4.05
C THR A 474 -10.95 -10.85 5.57
N TRP A 475 -11.72 -11.62 6.33
CA TRP A 475 -11.83 -11.49 7.79
C TRP A 475 -10.85 -12.45 8.47
N TRP A 476 -9.61 -11.98 8.64
CA TRP A 476 -8.49 -12.76 9.19
C TRP A 476 -8.67 -13.24 10.63
N GLY A 477 -9.56 -12.59 11.40
CA GLY A 477 -9.88 -13.01 12.77
C GLY A 477 -10.68 -14.31 12.86
N VAL A 478 -11.12 -14.89 11.73
CA VAL A 478 -12.03 -16.05 11.70
C VAL A 478 -11.44 -17.19 10.87
N PRO A 479 -10.97 -18.27 11.51
CA PRO A 479 -10.47 -19.47 10.85
C PRO A 479 -11.51 -20.17 9.97
N PHE A 480 -11.02 -20.84 8.92
CA PHE A 480 -11.84 -21.60 7.99
C PHE A 480 -12.67 -22.68 8.68
N ARG A 481 -13.97 -22.74 8.38
CA ARG A 481 -14.98 -23.66 8.94
C ARG A 481 -15.16 -23.56 10.46
N GLN A 482 -14.66 -22.50 11.09
CA GLN A 482 -14.93 -22.26 12.51
C GLN A 482 -16.23 -21.47 12.67
N SER A 483 -17.28 -22.16 13.12
CA SER A 483 -18.53 -21.54 13.57
C SER A 483 -18.71 -21.79 15.08
N THR A 484 -18.75 -20.71 15.87
CA THR A 484 -19.04 -20.76 17.31
C THR A 484 -19.97 -19.61 17.66
N SER A 485 -20.80 -19.77 18.69
CA SER A 485 -21.70 -18.71 19.19
C SER A 485 -20.94 -17.44 19.61
N ALA A 486 -19.68 -17.56 20.06
CA ALA A 486 -18.83 -16.41 20.39
C ALA A 486 -18.44 -15.57 19.16
N LEU A 487 -18.37 -16.19 17.97
CA LEU A 487 -18.12 -15.48 16.71
C LEU A 487 -19.38 -14.75 16.22
N GLU A 488 -20.57 -15.28 16.50
CA GLU A 488 -21.86 -14.63 16.19
C GLU A 488 -22.01 -13.29 16.93
N GLU A 489 -21.57 -13.21 18.19
CA GLU A 489 -21.57 -11.95 18.95
C GLU A 489 -20.59 -10.90 18.38
N THR A 490 -19.53 -11.36 17.70
CA THR A 490 -18.53 -10.48 17.07
C THR A 490 -18.96 -10.05 15.67
N MET A 491 -19.90 -10.76 15.04
CA MET A 491 -20.49 -10.35 13.76
C MET A 491 -21.15 -8.99 13.88
N SER A 492 -20.93 -8.13 12.88
CA SER A 492 -21.51 -6.79 12.83
C SER A 492 -21.20 -5.92 14.06
N SER A 493 -20.10 -6.19 14.77
CA SER A 493 -19.75 -5.45 16.00
C SER A 493 -18.76 -4.31 15.77
N SER A 494 -18.27 -4.12 14.53
CA SER A 494 -17.35 -3.01 14.22
C SER A 494 -18.12 -1.71 14.07
N SER A 495 -17.62 -0.63 14.67
CA SER A 495 -18.25 0.68 14.58
C SER A 495 -17.37 1.64 13.81
N LEU A 496 -17.99 2.47 12.98
CA LEU A 496 -17.30 3.61 12.36
C LEU A 496 -17.08 4.73 13.39
N PRO A 497 -16.06 5.59 13.20
CA PRO A 497 -15.92 6.81 14.00
C PRO A 497 -17.18 7.69 13.91
N ALA A 498 -17.51 8.41 14.98
CA ALA A 498 -18.70 9.24 15.03
C ALA A 498 -18.69 10.32 13.92
N GLY A 499 -19.73 10.29 13.06
CA GLY A 499 -19.86 11.18 11.90
C GLY A 499 -19.04 10.79 10.68
N ALA A 500 -18.39 9.61 10.68
CA ALA A 500 -17.74 9.07 9.49
C ALA A 500 -18.76 8.60 8.44
N VAL A 501 -18.42 8.78 7.17
CA VAL A 501 -19.17 8.24 6.04
C VAL A 501 -18.26 7.31 5.26
N ASP A 502 -18.63 6.04 5.15
CA ASP A 502 -17.83 5.04 4.42
C ASP A 502 -18.14 5.07 2.92
N TYR A 503 -17.60 6.04 2.18
CA TYR A 503 -17.81 6.15 0.73
C TYR A 503 -17.36 4.92 -0.05
N ARG A 504 -16.42 4.13 0.47
CA ARG A 504 -15.84 2.98 -0.22
C ARG A 504 -16.66 1.70 -0.07
N ASN A 505 -17.49 1.59 0.96
CA ASN A 505 -18.36 0.42 1.20
C ASN A 505 -19.86 0.76 1.32
N PHE A 506 -20.27 2.02 1.07
CA PHE A 506 -21.63 2.54 1.27
C PHE A 506 -22.74 1.81 0.49
N ASP A 507 -22.43 1.24 -0.68
CA ASP A 507 -23.44 0.79 -1.65
C ASP A 507 -23.47 -0.73 -1.88
N VAL A 508 -22.89 -1.51 -0.95
CA VAL A 508 -23.09 -2.96 -0.94
C VAL A 508 -24.44 -3.23 -0.28
N THR A 509 -25.54 -3.01 -1.00
CA THR A 509 -26.86 -3.49 -0.58
C THR A 509 -26.75 -4.98 -0.39
N PHE A 510 -26.72 -5.41 0.87
CA PHE A 510 -26.72 -6.81 1.24
C PHE A 510 -28.10 -7.37 0.84
N ASP A 511 -28.17 -8.02 -0.31
CA ASP A 511 -29.36 -8.77 -0.67
C ASP A 511 -29.39 -10.03 0.20
N ALA A 512 -30.16 -9.95 1.28
CA ALA A 512 -30.41 -11.07 2.17
C ALA A 512 -31.05 -12.28 1.45
N SER A 513 -31.55 -12.11 0.22
CA SER A 513 -32.07 -13.21 -0.60
C SER A 513 -31.00 -14.06 -1.28
N ILE A 514 -29.72 -13.65 -1.27
CA ILE A 514 -28.58 -14.47 -1.74
C ILE A 514 -28.19 -15.55 -0.70
N MET A 515 -28.82 -15.55 0.48
CA MET A 515 -28.71 -16.65 1.46
C MET A 515 -29.57 -17.87 1.06
N ASP A 516 -29.49 -18.31 -0.20
CA ASP A 516 -29.94 -19.64 -0.56
C ASP A 516 -28.86 -20.64 -0.12
N GLY A 517 -28.83 -20.87 1.20
CA GLY A 517 -27.83 -21.68 1.92
C GLY A 517 -27.02 -20.85 2.91
N VAL A 518 -27.02 -21.26 4.19
CA VAL A 518 -26.09 -20.71 5.21
C VAL A 518 -24.67 -20.98 4.72
N PRO A 519 -23.83 -19.95 4.48
CA PRO A 519 -22.45 -20.15 4.08
C PRO A 519 -21.75 -21.06 5.09
N ARG A 520 -21.05 -22.09 4.60
CA ARG A 520 -20.30 -23.02 5.47
C ARG A 520 -19.16 -22.32 6.22
N ASP A 521 -18.76 -21.13 5.75
CA ASP A 521 -17.64 -20.35 6.27
C ASP A 521 -17.94 -18.84 6.23
N PHE A 522 -17.45 -18.09 7.23
CA PHE A 522 -17.71 -16.65 7.36
C PHE A 522 -17.03 -15.80 6.28
N ASN A 523 -15.92 -16.26 5.73
CA ASN A 523 -15.19 -15.57 4.67
C ASN A 523 -15.80 -15.78 3.28
N ASP A 524 -16.83 -16.63 3.14
CA ASP A 524 -17.59 -16.79 1.89
C ASP A 524 -18.78 -15.83 1.79
N ARG A 525 -19.03 -15.01 2.82
CA ARG A 525 -20.10 -14.00 2.83
C ARG A 525 -19.73 -12.80 1.96
N GLY A 526 -20.74 -12.05 1.53
CA GLY A 526 -20.55 -10.84 0.72
C GLY A 526 -19.91 -11.17 -0.62
N ARG A 527 -18.77 -10.55 -0.93
CA ARG A 527 -17.98 -10.86 -2.13
C ARG A 527 -17.18 -12.17 -2.04
N GLY A 528 -17.09 -12.77 -0.85
CA GLY A 528 -16.34 -14.00 -0.62
C GLY A 528 -14.83 -13.82 -0.78
N ARG A 529 -14.16 -14.92 -1.15
CA ARG A 529 -12.72 -14.98 -1.43
C ARG A 529 -12.43 -14.51 -2.86
N THR A 530 -11.78 -13.37 -2.99
CA THR A 530 -11.50 -12.71 -4.28
C THR A 530 -10.00 -12.59 -4.53
N VAL A 531 -9.63 -12.06 -5.70
CA VAL A 531 -8.20 -11.80 -5.98
C VAL A 531 -7.62 -10.74 -5.05
N GLU A 532 -8.44 -9.80 -4.55
CA GLU A 532 -8.05 -8.77 -3.59
C GLU A 532 -7.74 -9.38 -2.21
N THR A 533 -8.55 -10.33 -1.74
CA THR A 533 -8.28 -11.03 -0.47
C THR A 533 -7.05 -11.93 -0.59
N GLN A 534 -6.88 -12.62 -1.74
CA GLN A 534 -5.68 -13.38 -2.07
C GLN A 534 -4.42 -12.51 -2.05
N SER A 535 -4.50 -11.34 -2.68
CA SER A 535 -3.43 -10.33 -2.71
C SER A 535 -3.08 -9.82 -1.32
N GLY A 536 -4.06 -9.69 -0.43
CA GLY A 536 -3.85 -9.43 1.00
C GLY A 536 -3.00 -10.51 1.68
N GLY A 537 -3.30 -11.79 1.42
CA GLY A 537 -2.53 -12.93 1.88
C GLY A 537 -1.08 -12.92 1.38
N VAL A 538 -0.88 -12.68 0.08
CA VAL A 538 0.46 -12.54 -0.51
C VAL A 538 1.25 -11.41 0.16
N ALA A 539 0.64 -10.24 0.37
CA ALA A 539 1.32 -9.09 0.95
C ALA A 539 1.76 -9.31 2.41
N VAL A 540 0.91 -9.90 3.25
CA VAL A 540 1.26 -10.15 4.66
C VAL A 540 2.27 -11.30 4.82
N LEU A 541 2.20 -12.32 3.96
CA LEU A 541 3.21 -13.38 3.93
C LEU A 541 4.57 -12.88 3.43
N ARG A 542 4.58 -11.98 2.44
CA ARG A 542 5.79 -11.28 2.01
C ARG A 542 6.39 -10.49 3.15
N ALA A 543 5.56 -9.78 3.92
CA ALA A 543 6.02 -9.04 5.09
C ALA A 543 6.68 -9.99 6.10
N LEU A 544 6.02 -11.07 6.50
CA LEU A 544 6.61 -12.05 7.42
C LEU A 544 7.92 -12.64 6.90
N PHE A 545 7.95 -13.04 5.62
CA PHE A 545 9.13 -13.60 4.98
C PHE A 545 10.32 -12.63 5.02
N GLN A 546 10.07 -11.33 4.75
CA GLN A 546 11.11 -10.31 4.82
C GLN A 546 11.66 -10.16 6.25
N TRP A 547 10.80 -10.16 7.28
CA TRP A 547 11.23 -10.09 8.68
C TRP A 547 12.07 -11.30 9.09
N GLN A 548 11.70 -12.50 8.63
CA GLN A 548 12.39 -13.74 8.98
C GLN A 548 13.74 -13.91 8.27
N THR A 549 13.88 -13.43 7.04
CA THR A 549 15.10 -13.62 6.21
C THR A 549 16.11 -12.49 6.31
N THR A 550 15.72 -11.35 6.89
CA THR A 550 16.60 -10.20 7.04
C THR A 550 17.23 -10.20 8.42
N ALA A 551 18.55 -10.38 8.52
CA ALA A 551 19.28 -10.38 9.81
C ALA A 551 19.06 -9.12 10.68
N ALA A 552 18.77 -7.98 10.05
CA ALA A 552 18.46 -6.75 10.79
C ALA A 552 17.03 -6.73 11.37
N LEU A 553 16.10 -7.53 10.84
CA LEU A 553 14.70 -7.61 11.24
C LEU A 553 14.35 -8.87 12.03
N SER A 554 15.21 -9.88 12.02
CA SER A 554 15.03 -11.14 12.75
C SER A 554 15.47 -11.12 14.21
#